data_AF-R9LF12-F1
#
_entry.id   AF-R9LF12-F1
#
_cell.length_a   1.000
_cell.length_b   1.000
_cell.length_c   1.000
_cell.angle_alpha   90.00
_cell.angle_beta   90.00
_cell.angle_gamma   90.00
#
_symmetry.space_group_name_H-M   'P 1'
#
loop_
_entity.id
_entity.type
_entity.pdbx_description
1 polymer ?
#
loop_
_entity_poly.entity_id
_entity_poly.type
_entity_poly.pdbx_seq_one_letter_code
_entity_poly.pdbx_strand_id
1 'polypeptide(L)'
;MIRPVRTRKIRKPVVPLTNLRSKKVEATAARYRKITINVPDAPVSVAIPETISFYIDTRFTTSQVNRLRTMIVGLLGFWNGHFTELNDGAQRSRYQNCVNQYARFNLSPVWFDEKIANGAAAAAVQMDGLTTMIAANGFGRAPKAYIKYQKSGNFTIKGVNASNPELNSLSITVNASALSLTSVSTVFLTGSLHHAWLHREGYRHPAGKFTSYFAGESSMCLMRGNSNKTPGTSVSAYTDWLD
;
A
#
# COMPACT_ATOMS: atom_id res chain seq x y z
N MET A 1 -20.68 88.20 5.36
CA MET A 1 -19.38 87.50 5.28
C MET A 1 -19.47 86.20 6.07
N ILE A 2 -19.56 85.06 5.39
CA ILE A 2 -19.76 83.74 5.97
C ILE A 2 -18.38 83.15 6.33
N ARG A 3 -18.19 82.73 7.60
CA ARG A 3 -16.96 82.04 8.05
C ARG A 3 -17.01 80.55 7.69
N PRO A 4 -15.90 79.90 7.31
CA PRO A 4 -15.89 78.46 7.01
C PRO A 4 -15.84 77.62 8.29
N VAL A 5 -16.58 76.51 8.25
CA VAL A 5 -16.68 75.47 9.29
C VAL A 5 -15.44 74.58 9.26
N ARG A 6 -14.77 74.39 10.40
CA ARG A 6 -13.70 73.39 10.56
C ARG A 6 -14.29 72.00 10.75
N THR A 7 -14.03 71.09 9.81
CA THR A 7 -14.32 69.65 9.93
C THR A 7 -13.35 68.95 10.88
N ARG A 8 -13.89 68.27 11.91
CA ARG A 8 -13.15 67.49 12.91
C ARG A 8 -12.84 66.10 12.33
N LYS A 9 -11.57 65.74 12.18
CA LYS A 9 -11.14 64.37 11.81
C LYS A 9 -11.44 63.41 12.97
N ILE A 10 -12.35 62.46 12.75
CA ILE A 10 -12.63 61.36 13.67
C ILE A 10 -11.51 60.31 13.52
N ARG A 11 -10.71 60.09 14.58
CA ARG A 11 -9.75 58.97 14.63
C ARG A 11 -10.53 57.69 14.91
N LYS A 12 -10.40 56.69 14.04
CA LYS A 12 -10.89 55.33 14.30
C LYS A 12 -10.07 54.68 15.42
N PRO A 13 -10.69 53.95 16.35
CA PRO A 13 -9.97 53.22 17.39
C PRO A 13 -9.17 52.08 16.76
N VAL A 14 -7.89 52.00 17.12
CA VAL A 14 -7.01 50.87 16.79
C VAL A 14 -7.36 49.73 17.73
N VAL A 15 -7.97 48.67 17.20
CA VAL A 15 -8.22 47.43 17.94
C VAL A 15 -6.90 46.66 18.04
N PRO A 16 -6.43 46.26 19.24
CA PRO A 16 -5.21 45.48 19.37
C PRO A 16 -5.41 44.11 18.71
N LEU A 17 -4.48 43.72 17.84
CA LEU A 17 -4.36 42.36 17.31
C LEU A 17 -4.06 41.41 18.48
N THR A 18 -5.09 40.72 18.97
CA THR A 18 -4.91 39.62 19.90
C THR A 18 -4.21 38.47 19.19
N ASN A 19 -3.03 38.14 19.73
CA ASN A 19 -2.15 37.08 19.29
C ASN A 19 -2.86 35.72 19.51
N LEU A 20 -3.59 35.24 18.50
CA LEU A 20 -4.05 33.87 18.42
C LEU A 20 -2.84 32.97 18.18
N ARG A 21 -2.09 32.67 19.26
CA ARG A 21 -1.16 31.54 19.26
C ARG A 21 -1.99 30.28 19.02
N SER A 22 -1.94 29.77 17.79
CA SER A 22 -2.40 28.42 17.49
C SER A 22 -1.68 27.48 18.46
N LYS A 23 -2.45 26.75 19.27
CA LYS A 23 -1.92 25.62 20.05
C LYS A 23 -1.27 24.68 19.04
N LYS A 24 0.06 24.70 18.99
CA LYS A 24 0.86 23.67 18.34
C LYS A 24 0.53 22.38 19.09
N VAL A 25 -0.38 21.59 18.54
CA VAL A 25 -0.67 20.25 19.03
C VAL A 25 0.67 19.52 18.91
N GLU A 26 1.34 19.31 20.04
CA GLU A 26 2.53 18.47 20.08
C GLU A 26 2.11 17.11 19.57
N ALA A 27 2.54 16.79 18.35
CA ALA A 27 2.40 15.45 17.82
C ALA A 27 3.19 14.54 18.74
N THR A 28 2.51 13.75 19.57
CA THR A 28 3.13 12.66 20.33
C THR A 28 4.03 11.86 19.40
N ALA A 29 5.32 11.81 19.71
CA ALA A 29 6.30 11.09 18.92
C ALA A 29 5.84 9.64 18.70
N ALA A 30 5.90 9.17 17.45
CA ALA A 30 5.49 7.81 17.11
C ALA A 30 6.36 6.79 17.86
N ARG A 31 5.71 5.88 18.58
CA ARG A 31 6.36 4.73 19.22
C ARG A 31 6.03 3.49 18.41
N TYR A 32 6.98 2.57 18.33
CA TYR A 32 6.84 1.35 17.55
C TYR A 32 7.15 0.12 18.41
N ARG A 33 6.41 -0.96 18.16
CA ARG A 33 6.71 -2.29 18.71
C ARG A 33 7.03 -3.26 17.57
N LYS A 34 7.94 -4.20 17.82
CA LYS A 34 8.30 -5.23 16.84
C LYS A 34 7.23 -6.32 16.81
N ILE A 35 6.85 -6.76 15.62
CA ILE A 35 6.16 -8.01 15.36
C ILE A 35 6.99 -8.84 14.38
N THR A 36 6.88 -10.15 14.49
CA THR A 36 7.54 -11.11 13.60
C THR A 36 6.48 -11.96 12.94
N ILE A 37 6.63 -12.20 11.63
CA ILE A 37 5.72 -12.99 10.81
C ILE A 37 6.52 -14.12 10.17
N ASN A 38 6.00 -15.34 10.22
CA ASN A 38 6.63 -16.47 9.54
C ASN A 38 6.46 -16.31 8.03
N VAL A 39 7.51 -16.65 7.29
CA VAL A 39 7.46 -16.75 5.83
C VAL A 39 7.22 -18.22 5.48
N PRO A 40 6.22 -18.53 4.65
CA PRO A 40 6.04 -19.90 4.17
C PRO A 40 7.25 -20.34 3.34
N ASP A 41 7.59 -21.62 3.42
CA ASP A 41 8.58 -22.22 2.53
C ASP A 41 7.95 -22.36 1.13
N ALA A 42 8.57 -21.74 0.14
CA ALA A 42 8.07 -21.70 -1.24
C ALA A 42 9.08 -22.34 -2.19
N PRO A 43 8.65 -22.99 -3.28
CA PRO A 43 9.55 -23.64 -4.23
C PRO A 43 10.23 -22.61 -5.14
N VAL A 44 11.13 -21.82 -4.55
CA VAL A 44 11.96 -20.83 -5.22
C VAL A 44 13.44 -21.23 -5.13
N SER A 45 14.25 -20.80 -6.09
CA SER A 45 15.68 -21.15 -6.16
C SER A 45 16.59 -20.35 -5.22
N VAL A 46 16.05 -19.32 -4.57
CA VAL A 46 16.79 -18.43 -3.67
C VAL A 46 16.47 -18.74 -2.21
N ALA A 47 17.43 -18.51 -1.32
CA ALA A 47 17.20 -18.67 0.11
C ALA A 47 16.13 -17.68 0.61
N ILE A 48 15.18 -18.18 1.41
CA ILE A 48 14.10 -17.40 2.01
C ILE A 48 14.25 -17.40 3.54
N PRO A 49 14.07 -16.25 4.21
CA PRO A 49 14.16 -16.17 5.66
C PRO A 49 12.96 -16.85 6.31
N GLU A 50 13.15 -17.55 7.44
CA GLU A 50 12.04 -18.15 8.19
C GLU A 50 11.02 -17.11 8.67
N THR A 51 11.47 -15.88 8.91
CA THR A 51 10.60 -14.80 9.41
C THR A 51 10.96 -13.43 8.84
N ILE A 52 9.97 -12.52 8.82
CA ILE A 52 10.14 -11.09 8.54
C ILE A 52 9.66 -10.29 9.76
N SER A 53 10.41 -9.24 10.10
CA SER A 53 10.08 -8.34 11.20
C SER A 53 9.50 -7.01 10.73
N PHE A 54 8.44 -6.55 11.39
CA PHE A 54 7.83 -5.23 11.18
C PHE A 54 7.79 -4.44 12.48
N TYR A 55 7.96 -3.13 12.39
CA TYR A 55 7.85 -2.17 13.49
C TYR A 55 6.51 -1.45 13.36
N ILE A 56 5.53 -1.87 14.14
CA ILE A 56 4.15 -1.36 14.08
C ILE A 56 3.94 -0.23 15.09
N ASP A 57 3.32 0.85 14.64
CA ASP A 57 2.99 1.99 15.48
C ASP A 57 2.09 1.57 16.65
N THR A 58 2.41 2.00 17.87
CA THR A 58 1.68 1.58 19.08
C THR A 58 0.27 2.18 19.18
N ARG A 59 -0.11 3.10 18.28
CA ARG A 59 -1.47 3.66 18.21
C ARG A 59 -2.49 2.70 17.61
N PHE A 60 -2.06 1.65 16.90
CA PHE A 60 -2.98 0.61 16.45
C PHE A 60 -3.54 -0.20 17.63
N THR A 61 -4.84 -0.47 17.60
CA THR A 61 -5.49 -1.36 18.56
C THR A 61 -5.01 -2.81 18.37
N THR A 62 -5.23 -3.67 19.36
CA THR A 62 -4.90 -5.10 19.25
C THR A 62 -5.59 -5.76 18.06
N SER A 63 -6.89 -5.47 17.84
CA SER A 63 -7.64 -6.01 16.71
C SER A 63 -7.07 -5.55 15.36
N GLN A 64 -6.67 -4.29 15.25
CA GLN A 64 -6.00 -3.77 14.05
C GLN A 64 -4.65 -4.45 13.81
N VAL A 65 -3.84 -4.65 14.86
CA VAL A 65 -2.56 -5.36 14.74
C VAL A 65 -2.76 -6.82 14.32
N ASN A 66 -3.74 -7.53 14.89
CA ASN A 66 -4.07 -8.89 14.48
C ASN A 66 -4.51 -8.93 13.02
N ARG A 67 -5.33 -7.98 12.58
CA ARG A 67 -5.76 -7.89 11.19
C ARG A 67 -4.60 -7.63 10.24
N LEU A 68 -3.67 -6.74 10.59
CA LEU A 68 -2.43 -6.52 9.83
C LEU A 68 -1.57 -7.78 9.74
N ARG A 69 -1.43 -8.53 10.83
CA ARG A 69 -0.74 -9.84 10.81
C ARG A 69 -1.40 -10.78 9.82
N THR A 70 -2.72 -10.94 9.88
CA THR A 70 -3.46 -11.81 8.95
C THR A 70 -3.32 -11.35 7.50
N MET A 71 -3.32 -10.04 7.23
CA MET A 71 -3.10 -9.52 5.87
C MET A 71 -1.70 -9.85 5.35
N ILE A 72 -0.66 -9.65 6.16
CA ILE A 72 0.71 -9.96 5.76
C ILE A 72 0.85 -11.47 5.51
N VAL A 73 0.33 -12.30 6.42
CA VAL A 73 0.30 -13.77 6.25
C VAL A 73 -0.46 -14.17 4.98
N GLY A 74 -1.61 -13.53 4.71
CA GLY A 74 -2.39 -13.77 3.50
C GLY A 74 -1.63 -13.42 2.22
N LEU A 75 -0.87 -12.31 2.21
CA LEU A 75 -0.06 -11.92 1.05
C LEU A 75 1.14 -12.85 0.84
N LEU A 76 1.80 -13.28 1.92
CA LEU A 76 2.87 -14.29 1.84
C LEU A 76 2.31 -15.66 1.40
N GLY A 77 1.12 -16.04 1.86
CA GLY A 77 0.44 -17.25 1.39
C GLY A 77 0.06 -17.17 -0.09
N PHE A 78 -0.35 -16.00 -0.57
CA PHE A 78 -0.63 -15.75 -1.99
C PHE A 78 0.63 -15.86 -2.86
N TRP A 79 1.74 -15.28 -2.41
CA TRP A 79 3.06 -15.43 -3.02
C TRP A 79 3.50 -16.91 -3.08
N ASN A 80 3.40 -17.64 -1.98
CA ASN A 80 3.73 -19.06 -1.97
C ASN A 80 2.82 -19.87 -2.90
N GLY A 81 1.52 -19.60 -2.89
CA GLY A 81 0.55 -20.28 -3.76
C GLY A 81 0.87 -20.10 -5.24
N HIS A 82 1.38 -18.93 -5.66
CA HIS A 82 1.85 -18.71 -7.03
C HIS A 82 2.97 -19.68 -7.43
N PHE A 83 4.02 -19.79 -6.61
CA PHE A 83 5.16 -20.68 -6.91
C PHE A 83 4.79 -22.15 -6.77
N THR A 84 3.95 -22.50 -5.78
CA THR A 84 3.45 -23.87 -5.61
C THR A 84 2.67 -24.33 -6.83
N GLU A 85 1.72 -23.54 -7.33
CA GLU A 85 0.94 -23.89 -8.53
C GLU A 85 1.85 -24.15 -9.75
N LEU A 86 2.89 -23.34 -9.94
CA LEU A 86 3.84 -23.52 -11.05
C LEU A 86 4.70 -24.78 -10.86
N ASN A 87 5.18 -25.02 -9.64
CA ASN A 87 5.96 -26.21 -9.31
C ASN A 87 5.15 -27.50 -9.49
N ASP A 88 3.84 -27.45 -9.22
CA ASP A 88 2.92 -28.57 -9.41
C ASP A 88 2.51 -28.79 -10.88
N GLY A 89 3.14 -28.05 -11.81
CA GLY A 89 3.00 -28.25 -13.25
C GLY A 89 1.97 -27.35 -13.94
N ALA A 90 1.42 -26.33 -13.26
CA ALA A 90 0.57 -25.37 -13.93
C ALA A 90 1.37 -24.56 -14.97
N GLN A 91 0.87 -24.46 -16.20
CA GLN A 91 1.49 -23.60 -17.22
C GLN A 91 1.50 -22.12 -16.79
N ARG A 92 0.46 -21.70 -16.06
CA ARG A 92 0.31 -20.39 -15.44
C ARG A 92 -0.46 -20.54 -14.15
N SER A 93 -0.01 -19.87 -13.10
CA SER A 93 -0.78 -19.73 -11.87
C SER A 93 -2.11 -19.01 -12.11
N ARG A 94 -3.08 -19.20 -11.21
CA ARG A 94 -4.36 -18.46 -11.18
C ARG A 94 -4.14 -16.95 -11.13
N TYR A 95 -3.12 -16.50 -10.40
CA TYR A 95 -2.73 -15.10 -10.37
C TYR A 95 -2.31 -14.59 -11.76
N GLN A 96 -1.39 -15.30 -12.43
CA GLN A 96 -0.97 -14.92 -13.78
C GLN A 96 -2.13 -14.90 -14.76
N ASN A 97 -3.05 -15.87 -14.67
CA ASN A 97 -4.25 -15.91 -15.51
C ASN A 97 -5.13 -14.67 -15.30
N CYS A 98 -5.42 -14.31 -14.04
CA CYS A 98 -6.23 -13.14 -13.72
C CYS A 98 -5.58 -11.84 -14.21
N VAL A 99 -4.29 -11.63 -13.94
CA VAL A 99 -3.61 -10.39 -14.33
C VAL A 99 -3.44 -10.28 -15.83
N ASN A 100 -3.15 -11.38 -16.52
CA ASN A 100 -3.07 -11.42 -17.98
C ASN A 100 -4.38 -10.98 -18.63
N GLN A 101 -5.51 -11.34 -18.03
CA GLN A 101 -6.81 -10.97 -18.56
C GLN A 101 -7.10 -9.47 -18.48
N TYR A 102 -6.60 -8.76 -17.47
CA TYR A 102 -7.03 -7.37 -17.22
C TYR A 102 -5.92 -6.31 -17.28
N ALA A 103 -4.67 -6.62 -16.97
CA ALA A 103 -3.57 -5.64 -16.99
C ALA A 103 -3.06 -5.40 -18.42
N ARG A 104 -2.88 -4.12 -18.78
CA ARG A 104 -2.44 -3.66 -20.12
C ARG A 104 -1.37 -2.57 -20.06
N PHE A 105 -1.31 -1.80 -18.98
CA PHE A 105 -0.44 -0.63 -18.86
C PHE A 105 0.53 -0.77 -17.69
N ASN A 106 1.70 -0.15 -17.83
CA ASN A 106 2.80 -0.16 -16.85
C ASN A 106 3.13 -1.57 -16.34
N LEU A 107 3.31 -2.48 -17.30
CA LEU A 107 3.60 -3.90 -17.05
C LEU A 107 5.01 -4.12 -16.50
N SER A 108 5.95 -3.21 -16.75
CA SER A 108 7.32 -3.28 -16.20
C SER A 108 7.43 -2.39 -14.95
N PRO A 109 8.05 -2.88 -13.86
CA PRO A 109 8.46 -2.02 -12.75
C PRO A 109 9.66 -1.16 -13.16
N VAL A 110 9.90 -0.05 -12.47
CA VAL A 110 10.92 0.93 -12.88
C VAL A 110 12.38 0.46 -12.82
N TRP A 111 12.65 -0.68 -12.19
CA TRP A 111 13.98 -1.30 -12.13
C TRP A 111 14.18 -2.39 -13.19
N PHE A 112 13.16 -2.71 -13.96
CA PHE A 112 13.22 -3.74 -14.98
C PHE A 112 13.30 -3.08 -16.35
N ASP A 113 14.45 -3.21 -16.99
CA ASP A 113 14.80 -2.47 -18.21
C ASP A 113 14.00 -2.95 -19.43
N GLU A 114 13.59 -4.21 -19.44
CA GLU A 114 12.90 -4.81 -20.57
C GLU A 114 11.41 -4.49 -20.61
N LYS A 115 10.89 -4.36 -21.82
CA LYS A 115 9.45 -4.20 -22.03
C LYS A 115 8.75 -5.54 -21.85
N ILE A 116 7.84 -5.60 -20.89
CA ILE A 116 7.03 -6.79 -20.66
C ILE A 116 5.80 -6.79 -21.57
N ALA A 117 5.59 -7.91 -22.28
CA ALA A 117 4.61 -8.00 -23.36
C ALA A 117 3.15 -8.13 -22.87
N ASN A 118 2.90 -8.78 -21.74
CA ASN A 118 1.55 -9.07 -21.25
C ASN A 118 1.50 -9.22 -19.72
N GLY A 119 0.28 -9.28 -19.17
CA GLY A 119 0.07 -9.36 -17.74
C GLY A 119 0.56 -10.66 -17.09
N ALA A 120 0.59 -11.79 -17.80
CA ALA A 120 1.13 -13.04 -17.25
C ALA A 120 2.66 -12.94 -17.01
N ALA A 121 3.38 -12.39 -17.99
CA ALA A 121 4.82 -12.14 -17.86
C ALA A 121 5.11 -11.10 -16.78
N ALA A 122 4.30 -10.05 -16.69
CA ALA A 122 4.44 -9.04 -15.65
C ALA A 122 4.21 -9.62 -14.24
N ALA A 123 3.23 -10.52 -14.10
CA ALA A 123 2.95 -11.23 -12.86
C ALA A 123 4.12 -12.14 -12.43
N ALA A 124 4.82 -12.77 -13.37
CA ALA A 124 6.02 -13.55 -13.05
C ALA A 124 7.16 -12.65 -12.53
N VAL A 125 7.49 -11.58 -13.27
CA VAL A 125 8.53 -10.61 -12.86
C VAL A 125 8.19 -10.00 -11.50
N GLN A 126 6.92 -9.69 -11.26
CA GLN A 126 6.45 -9.16 -9.99
C GLN A 126 6.64 -10.16 -8.83
N MET A 127 6.38 -11.44 -9.05
CA MET A 127 6.53 -12.45 -8.00
C MET A 127 8.00 -12.69 -7.67
N ASP A 128 8.89 -12.63 -8.66
CA ASP A 128 10.35 -12.66 -8.43
C ASP A 128 10.84 -11.41 -7.70
N GLY A 129 10.32 -10.23 -8.05
CA GLY A 129 10.60 -8.98 -7.34
C GLY A 129 10.11 -9.03 -5.89
N LEU A 130 8.92 -9.58 -5.64
CA LEU A 130 8.40 -9.79 -4.29
C LEU A 130 9.24 -10.80 -3.49
N THR A 131 9.68 -11.91 -4.11
CA THR A 131 10.64 -12.86 -3.51
C THR A 131 11.91 -12.14 -3.05
N THR A 132 12.43 -11.24 -3.90
CA THR A 132 13.62 -10.44 -3.60
C THR A 132 13.37 -9.50 -2.42
N MET A 133 12.21 -8.83 -2.37
CA MET A 133 11.84 -7.97 -1.23
C MET A 133 11.66 -8.75 0.08
N ILE A 134 11.02 -9.92 0.04
CA ILE A 134 10.86 -10.85 1.17
C ILE A 134 12.24 -11.21 1.73
N ALA A 135 13.14 -11.67 0.86
CA ALA A 135 14.48 -12.07 1.26
C ALA A 135 15.32 -10.88 1.75
N ALA A 136 15.20 -9.70 1.15
CA ALA A 136 15.93 -8.52 1.57
C ALA A 136 15.47 -8.01 2.95
N ASN A 137 14.17 -7.99 3.20
CA ASN A 137 13.61 -7.50 4.46
C ASN A 137 13.76 -8.51 5.59
N GLY A 138 13.62 -9.82 5.35
CA GLY A 138 13.75 -10.83 6.41
C GLY A 138 15.19 -11.11 6.81
N PHE A 139 16.16 -11.07 5.87
CA PHE A 139 17.59 -11.15 6.22
C PHE A 139 18.19 -9.82 6.69
N GLY A 140 17.39 -8.74 6.78
CA GLY A 140 17.85 -7.44 7.27
C GLY A 140 18.80 -6.69 6.31
N ARG A 141 18.77 -7.02 5.01
CA ARG A 141 19.52 -6.31 3.96
C ARG A 141 18.87 -4.98 3.59
N ALA A 142 17.54 -4.91 3.64
CA ALA A 142 16.77 -3.68 3.47
C ALA A 142 16.54 -2.96 4.83
N PRO A 143 16.29 -1.63 4.83
CA PRO A 143 15.94 -0.90 6.04
C PRO A 143 14.68 -1.47 6.72
N LYS A 144 14.64 -1.36 8.06
CA LYS A 144 13.53 -1.81 8.91
C LYS A 144 12.16 -1.42 8.34
N ALA A 145 11.25 -2.38 8.24
CA ALA A 145 9.88 -2.15 7.77
C ALA A 145 8.99 -1.57 8.87
N TYR A 146 8.45 -0.37 8.64
CA TYR A 146 7.54 0.31 9.56
C TYR A 146 6.11 0.27 9.05
N ILE A 147 5.17 -0.05 9.94
CA ILE A 147 3.73 0.07 9.69
C ILE A 147 3.24 1.30 10.45
N LYS A 148 3.07 2.40 9.71
CA LYS A 148 2.77 3.72 10.26
C LYS A 148 1.26 3.92 10.43
N TYR A 149 0.87 4.49 11.56
CA TYR A 149 -0.53 4.81 11.85
C TYR A 149 -0.94 6.13 11.23
N GLN A 150 -2.09 6.13 10.56
CA GLN A 150 -2.85 7.33 10.23
C GLN A 150 -4.31 7.13 10.65
N LYS A 151 -4.88 8.11 11.36
CA LYS A 151 -6.24 8.00 11.91
C LYS A 151 -7.30 7.86 10.81
N SER A 152 -7.21 8.69 9.77
CA SER A 152 -8.16 8.75 8.64
C SER A 152 -7.49 9.29 7.39
N GLY A 153 -8.05 9.01 6.21
CA GLY A 153 -7.61 9.54 4.92
C GLY A 153 -8.37 8.91 3.76
N ASN A 154 -8.20 9.48 2.56
CA ASN A 154 -8.77 8.93 1.32
C ASN A 154 -7.83 7.87 0.72
N PHE A 155 -7.55 6.83 1.51
CA PHE A 155 -6.79 5.65 1.12
C PHE A 155 -6.97 4.56 2.16
N THR A 156 -6.64 3.32 1.80
CA THR A 156 -6.61 2.21 2.76
C THR A 156 -5.20 1.94 3.26
N ILE A 157 -4.27 1.63 2.36
CA ILE A 157 -2.85 1.43 2.66
C ILE A 157 -2.02 2.11 1.58
N LYS A 158 -0.95 2.80 1.99
CA LYS A 158 -0.03 3.52 1.12
C LYS A 158 1.39 2.98 1.24
N GLY A 159 2.03 2.75 0.11
CA GLY A 159 3.47 2.54 0.00
C GLY A 159 4.09 3.74 -0.73
N VAL A 160 5.21 4.27 -0.22
CA VAL A 160 5.95 5.29 -0.97
C VAL A 160 6.59 4.64 -2.18
N ASN A 161 6.49 5.22 -3.37
CA ASN A 161 7.15 4.67 -4.56
C ASN A 161 8.64 4.39 -4.31
N ALA A 162 9.09 3.25 -4.79
CA ALA A 162 10.49 2.85 -4.76
C ALA A 162 10.92 2.28 -6.12
N SER A 163 12.15 1.77 -6.21
CA SER A 163 12.77 1.43 -7.48
C SER A 163 13.86 0.36 -7.36
N ASN A 164 13.90 -0.40 -6.27
CA ASN A 164 14.87 -1.47 -6.10
C ASN A 164 14.37 -2.46 -5.04
N PRO A 165 13.97 -3.69 -5.42
CA PRO A 165 13.42 -4.65 -4.47
C PRO A 165 14.43 -5.14 -3.42
N GLU A 166 15.74 -5.04 -3.66
CA GLU A 166 16.80 -5.44 -2.72
C GLU A 166 17.05 -4.42 -1.61
N LEU A 167 16.83 -3.14 -1.89
CA LEU A 167 17.19 -2.04 -0.99
C LEU A 167 15.98 -1.42 -0.30
N ASN A 168 14.77 -1.72 -0.78
CA ASN A 168 13.57 -1.05 -0.30
C ASN A 168 12.88 -1.80 0.82
N SER A 169 12.64 -1.06 1.89
CA SER A 169 11.83 -1.48 3.02
C SER A 169 10.39 -1.76 2.61
N LEU A 170 9.74 -2.77 3.18
CA LEU A 170 8.30 -3.05 3.07
C LEU A 170 7.41 -2.09 3.91
N SER A 171 7.94 -0.91 4.24
CA SER A 171 7.24 0.11 5.03
C SER A 171 5.98 0.62 4.35
N ILE A 172 4.91 0.78 5.14
CA ILE A 172 3.59 1.25 4.69
C ILE A 172 2.97 2.23 5.69
N THR A 173 2.05 3.06 5.21
CA THR A 173 1.14 3.86 6.05
C THR A 173 -0.26 3.30 5.92
N VAL A 174 -0.95 3.08 7.03
CA VAL A 174 -2.28 2.46 7.05
C VAL A 174 -3.29 3.43 7.64
N ASN A 175 -4.42 3.58 6.95
CA ASN A 175 -5.60 4.23 7.48
C ASN A 175 -6.28 3.31 8.50
N ALA A 176 -6.12 3.61 9.77
CA ALA A 176 -6.62 2.81 10.88
C ALA A 176 -8.16 2.71 10.87
N SER A 177 -8.86 3.74 10.39
CA SER A 177 -10.33 3.70 10.26
C SER A 177 -10.78 2.68 9.22
N ALA A 178 -10.11 2.61 8.06
CA ALA A 178 -10.40 1.61 7.03
C ALA A 178 -10.15 0.19 7.53
N LEU A 179 -9.04 -0.01 8.26
CA LEU A 179 -8.68 -1.30 8.87
C LEU A 179 -9.68 -1.76 9.96
N SER A 180 -10.43 -0.84 10.57
CA SER A 180 -11.46 -1.18 11.56
C SER A 180 -12.79 -1.61 10.95
N LEU A 181 -13.00 -1.45 9.64
CA LEU A 181 -14.28 -1.78 9.00
C LEU A 181 -14.43 -3.29 8.84
N THR A 182 -15.32 -3.89 9.64
CA THR A 182 -15.58 -5.34 9.62
C THR A 182 -16.46 -5.78 8.45
N SER A 183 -17.14 -4.84 7.78
CA SER A 183 -17.92 -5.09 6.56
C SER A 183 -17.08 -5.47 5.35
N VAL A 184 -15.76 -5.27 5.42
CA VAL A 184 -14.80 -5.60 4.37
C VAL A 184 -14.01 -6.81 4.86
N SER A 185 -13.75 -7.79 4.01
CA SER A 185 -13.00 -8.98 4.45
C SER A 185 -11.51 -8.67 4.59
N THR A 186 -10.79 -9.48 5.38
CA THR A 186 -9.33 -9.33 5.51
C THR A 186 -8.60 -9.71 4.21
N VAL A 187 -9.10 -10.68 3.45
CA VAL A 187 -8.56 -11.02 2.11
C VAL A 187 -8.65 -9.82 1.18
N PHE A 188 -9.78 -9.11 1.22
CA PHE A 188 -9.97 -7.91 0.42
C PHE A 188 -8.94 -6.83 0.78
N LEU A 189 -8.73 -6.54 2.07
CA LEU A 189 -7.71 -5.59 2.51
C LEU A 189 -6.27 -6.05 2.21
N THR A 190 -6.05 -7.37 2.08
CA THR A 190 -4.76 -7.92 1.64
C THR A 190 -4.43 -7.44 0.22
N GLY A 191 -5.44 -7.20 -0.63
CA GLY A 191 -5.24 -6.59 -1.94
C GLY A 191 -4.74 -5.15 -1.85
N SER A 192 -5.25 -4.37 -0.89
CA SER A 192 -4.74 -3.02 -0.62
C SER A 192 -3.28 -3.03 -0.12
N LEU A 193 -2.92 -4.04 0.68
CA LEU A 193 -1.52 -4.23 1.10
C LEU A 193 -0.63 -4.60 -0.09
N HIS A 194 -1.09 -5.51 -0.95
CA HIS A 194 -0.38 -5.92 -2.16
C HIS A 194 -0.12 -4.71 -3.06
N HIS A 195 -1.12 -3.86 -3.25
CA HIS A 195 -1.01 -2.60 -4.00
C HIS A 195 0.08 -1.69 -3.46
N ALA A 196 0.08 -1.45 -2.14
CA ALA A 196 1.12 -0.65 -1.50
C ALA A 196 2.52 -1.25 -1.68
N TRP A 197 2.65 -2.57 -1.62
CA TRP A 197 3.93 -3.25 -1.85
C TRP A 197 4.36 -3.24 -3.31
N LEU A 198 3.44 -3.28 -4.27
CA LEU A 198 3.76 -3.10 -5.69
C LEU A 198 4.40 -1.72 -5.95
N HIS A 199 3.95 -0.68 -5.25
CA HIS A 199 4.63 0.63 -5.28
C HIS A 199 6.02 0.61 -4.64
N ARG A 200 6.19 -0.15 -3.55
CA ARG A 200 7.51 -0.36 -2.94
C ARG A 200 8.45 -1.16 -3.84
N GLU A 201 7.89 -2.09 -4.61
CA GLU A 201 8.61 -2.92 -5.55
C GLU A 201 9.06 -2.10 -6.75
N GLY A 202 8.23 -1.19 -7.25
CA GLY A 202 8.58 -0.26 -8.33
C GLY A 202 7.55 -0.14 -9.43
N TYR A 203 6.37 -0.73 -9.26
CA TYR A 203 5.25 -0.53 -10.16
C TYR A 203 4.58 0.82 -9.89
N ARG A 204 4.11 1.45 -10.97
CA ARG A 204 3.49 2.78 -10.92
C ARG A 204 2.21 2.81 -11.73
N HIS A 205 1.32 3.70 -11.36
CA HIS A 205 0.19 4.13 -12.18
C HIS A 205 -0.12 5.61 -11.92
N PRO A 206 -0.82 6.31 -12.83
CA PRO A 206 -1.28 7.66 -12.57
C PRO A 206 -2.26 7.70 -11.40
N ALA A 207 -2.29 8.83 -10.68
CA ALA A 207 -3.23 9.03 -9.57
C ALA A 207 -4.68 8.84 -10.04
N GLY A 208 -5.46 8.07 -9.28
CA GLY A 208 -6.86 7.75 -9.61
C GLY A 208 -7.05 6.82 -10.82
N LYS A 209 -5.98 6.27 -11.39
CA LYS A 209 -6.04 5.33 -12.53
C LYS A 209 -5.49 3.96 -12.15
N PHE A 210 -6.37 3.07 -11.73
CA PHE A 210 -6.01 1.71 -11.32
C PHE A 210 -6.37 0.66 -12.38
N THR A 211 -7.45 0.88 -13.11
CA THR A 211 -8.00 -0.08 -14.06
C THR A 211 -7.08 -0.27 -15.25
N SER A 212 -6.85 -1.52 -15.63
CA SER A 212 -5.90 -1.93 -16.67
C SER A 212 -4.43 -1.56 -16.42
N TYR A 213 -4.08 -0.86 -15.33
CA TYR A 213 -2.71 -0.69 -14.89
C TYR A 213 -2.30 -1.89 -14.05
N PHE A 214 -1.07 -2.38 -14.24
CA PHE A 214 -0.62 -3.60 -13.61
C PHE A 214 -0.81 -3.60 -12.09
N ALA A 215 -0.31 -2.57 -11.40
CA ALA A 215 -0.39 -2.53 -9.94
C ALA A 215 -1.85 -2.55 -9.43
N GLY A 216 -2.76 -1.82 -10.10
CA GLY A 216 -4.18 -1.83 -9.76
C GLY A 216 -4.83 -3.20 -10.03
N GLU A 217 -4.70 -3.73 -11.24
CA GLU A 217 -5.34 -5.00 -11.62
C GLU A 217 -4.77 -6.20 -10.87
N SER A 218 -3.46 -6.23 -10.60
CA SER A 218 -2.81 -7.25 -9.77
C SER A 218 -3.42 -7.30 -8.37
N SER A 219 -3.54 -6.14 -7.72
CA SER A 219 -4.15 -6.01 -6.39
C SER A 219 -5.61 -6.41 -6.39
N MET A 220 -6.37 -5.98 -7.41
CA MET A 220 -7.78 -6.31 -7.53
C MET A 220 -8.01 -7.80 -7.87
N CYS A 221 -7.07 -8.46 -8.54
CA CYS A 221 -7.10 -9.92 -8.71
C CYS A 221 -7.03 -10.62 -7.35
N LEU A 222 -6.14 -10.19 -6.45
CA LEU A 222 -6.09 -10.73 -5.09
C LEU A 222 -7.39 -10.46 -4.32
N MET A 223 -7.96 -9.26 -4.43
CA MET A 223 -9.25 -8.93 -3.80
C MET A 223 -10.41 -9.85 -4.24
N ARG A 224 -10.36 -10.36 -5.47
CA ARG A 224 -11.33 -11.31 -6.04
C ARG A 224 -10.94 -12.78 -5.84
N GLY A 225 -9.85 -13.07 -5.13
CA GLY A 225 -9.31 -14.43 -5.05
C GLY A 225 -8.98 -15.01 -6.43
N ASN A 226 -8.42 -14.20 -7.32
CA ASN A 226 -8.13 -14.49 -8.73
C ASN A 226 -9.35 -14.84 -9.60
N SER A 227 -10.56 -14.57 -9.12
CA SER A 227 -11.79 -14.75 -9.91
C SER A 227 -11.95 -13.64 -10.95
N ASN A 228 -12.71 -13.97 -12.01
CA ASN A 228 -13.12 -13.01 -13.03
C ASN A 228 -13.93 -11.85 -12.41
N LYS A 229 -13.91 -10.69 -13.08
CA LYS A 229 -14.77 -9.56 -12.75
C LYS A 229 -16.24 -9.98 -12.93
N THR A 230 -17.04 -9.82 -11.89
CA THR A 230 -18.48 -10.07 -11.94
C THR A 230 -19.19 -9.01 -12.81
N PRO A 231 -19.97 -9.41 -13.83
CA PRO A 231 -20.75 -8.46 -14.62
C PRO A 231 -21.63 -7.56 -13.74
N GLY A 232 -21.70 -6.26 -14.06
CA GLY A 232 -22.51 -5.28 -13.32
C GLY A 232 -21.92 -4.80 -11.99
N THR A 233 -20.83 -5.39 -11.48
CA THR A 233 -20.13 -4.85 -10.31
C THR A 233 -19.28 -3.66 -10.70
N SER A 234 -19.51 -2.49 -10.08
CA SER A 234 -18.69 -1.30 -10.31
C SER A 234 -17.23 -1.57 -9.96
N VAL A 235 -16.30 -1.04 -10.76
CA VAL A 235 -14.86 -1.15 -10.47
C VAL A 235 -14.47 -0.36 -9.23
N SER A 236 -15.23 0.69 -8.88
CA SER A 236 -15.03 1.45 -7.64
C SER A 236 -15.16 0.59 -6.39
N ALA A 237 -15.95 -0.50 -6.45
CA ALA A 237 -16.06 -1.48 -5.37
C ALA A 237 -14.69 -2.04 -4.94
N TYR A 238 -13.70 -2.00 -5.83
CA TYR A 238 -12.32 -2.39 -5.58
C TYR A 238 -11.37 -1.18 -5.45
N THR A 239 -11.45 -0.23 -6.38
CA THR A 239 -10.45 0.85 -6.45
C THR A 239 -10.54 1.84 -5.30
N ASP A 240 -11.71 1.99 -4.67
CA ASP A 240 -11.88 2.87 -3.50
C ASP A 240 -11.08 2.40 -2.27
N TRP A 241 -10.61 1.15 -2.31
CA TRP A 241 -9.79 0.54 -1.26
C TRP A 241 -8.30 0.55 -1.56
N LEU A 242 -7.86 1.24 -2.61
CA LEU A 242 -6.45 1.41 -2.93
C LEU A 242 -5.92 2.73 -2.33
N ASP A 243 -4.90 3.34 -2.93
CA ASP A 243 -4.19 4.50 -2.41
C ASP A 243 -4.68 5.88 -2.92
#